data_AF-A0A9Q3JZ94-F1
#
_entry.id   AF-A0A9Q3JZ94-F1
#
_cell.length_a   1.000
_cell.length_b   1.000
_cell.length_c   1.000
_cell.angle_alpha   90.00
_cell.angle_beta   90.00
_cell.angle_gamma   90.00
#
_symmetry.space_group_name_H-M   'P 1'
#
loop_
_entity.id
_entity.type
_entity.pdbx_description
1 polymer ?
#
loop_
_entity_poly.entity_id
_entity_poly.type
_entity_poly.pdbx_seq_one_letter_code
_entity_poly.pdbx_strand_id
1 'polypeptide(L)' 'MALKDRTLINTILHECHDIGAAGHLSEDRALERVKTCSWWPNWKKDVAEYCQTCK' A
#
# COMPACT_ATOMS: atom_id res chain seq x y z
N MET A 1 -0.32 -15.20 9.01
CA MET A 1 -1.30 -15.44 7.94
C MET A 1 -0.95 -14.50 6.79
N ALA A 2 -0.74 -15.01 5.57
CA ALA A 2 -0.48 -14.15 4.42
C ALA A 2 -1.81 -13.67 3.84
N LEU A 3 -1.94 -12.37 3.57
CA LEU A 3 -3.08 -11.86 2.79
C LEU A 3 -3.04 -12.47 1.38
N LYS A 4 -4.16 -13.04 0.94
CA LYS A 4 -4.31 -13.57 -0.43
C LYS A 4 -5.44 -12.88 -1.21
N ASP A 5 -6.30 -12.14 -0.53
CA ASP A 5 -7.43 -11.47 -1.14
C ASP A 5 -6.98 -10.18 -1.82
N ARG A 6 -7.15 -10.12 -3.15
CA ARG A 6 -6.70 -8.97 -3.95
C ARG A 6 -7.55 -7.72 -3.71
N THR A 7 -8.82 -7.88 -3.37
CA THR A 7 -9.71 -6.76 -3.04
C THR A 7 -9.23 -6.08 -1.77
N LEU A 8 -8.96 -6.86 -0.73
CA LEU A 8 -8.45 -6.36 0.54
C LEU A 8 -7.06 -5.72 0.38
N ILE A 9 -6.16 -6.32 -0.42
CA ILE A 9 -4.87 -5.73 -0.74
C ILE A 9 -5.05 -4.33 -1.37
N ASN A 10 -5.96 -4.19 -2.34
CA ASN A 10 -6.20 -2.89 -2.99
C ASN A 10 -6.76 -1.84 -2.02
N THR A 11 -7.67 -2.24 -1.12
CA THR A 11 -8.18 -1.35 -0.06
C THR A 11 -7.07 -0.87 0.86
N ILE A 12 -6.19 -1.77 1.31
CA ILE A 12 -5.06 -1.41 2.17
C ILE A 12 -4.09 -0.47 1.44
N LEU A 13 -3.80 -0.73 0.17
CA LEU A 13 -2.95 0.13 -0.65
C LEU A 13 -3.54 1.53 -0.78
N HIS A 14 -4.84 1.61 -1.07
CA HIS A 14 -5.56 2.87 -1.18
C HIS A 14 -5.57 3.62 0.16
N GLU A 15 -5.89 2.98 1.28
CA GLU A 15 -5.84 3.64 2.59
C GLU A 15 -4.41 4.07 2.95
N CYS A 16 -3.40 3.26 2.69
CA CYS A 16 -2.02 3.61 3.02
C CYS A 16 -1.50 4.80 2.20
N HIS A 17 -1.98 4.95 0.96
CA HIS A 17 -1.59 5.99 0.01
C HIS A 17 -2.44 7.27 0.10
N ASP A 18 -3.76 7.15 0.25
CA ASP A 18 -4.75 8.22 0.04
C ASP A 18 -5.29 8.86 1.34
N ILE A 19 -4.89 8.38 2.53
CA ILE A 19 -5.28 9.03 3.79
C ILE A 19 -4.71 10.45 3.82
N GLY A 20 -5.59 11.40 3.48
CA GLY A 20 -5.36 12.82 3.18
C GLY A 20 -4.88 13.71 4.34
N ALA A 21 -4.07 13.20 5.26
CA ALA A 21 -3.51 13.97 6.37
C ALA A 21 -2.11 14.56 6.09
N ALA A 22 -1.44 14.16 5.01
CA ALA A 22 -0.15 14.72 4.63
C ALA A 22 -0.02 14.65 3.10
N GLY A 23 0.11 15.79 2.41
CA GLY A 23 0.11 15.87 0.95
C GLY A 23 1.08 14.89 0.28
N HIS A 24 0.70 14.38 -0.91
CA HIS A 24 1.45 13.44 -1.78
C HIS A 24 2.49 12.60 -1.01
N LEU A 25 1.98 11.62 -0.26
CA LEU A 25 2.82 10.71 0.51
C LEU A 25 3.77 9.97 -0.44
N SER A 26 5.08 10.08 -0.21
CA SER A 26 6.08 9.31 -0.96
C SER A 26 5.88 7.80 -0.75
N GLU A 27 6.16 7.00 -1.79
CA GLU A 27 6.11 5.53 -1.81
C GLU A 27 6.66 4.87 -0.53
N ASP A 28 7.73 5.44 0.03
CA ASP A 28 8.38 5.02 1.27
C ASP A 28 7.43 4.93 2.49
N ARG A 29 6.52 5.89 2.66
CA ARG A 29 5.54 5.82 3.76
C ARG A 29 4.43 4.82 3.52
N ALA A 30 3.99 4.65 2.27
CA ALA A 30 3.04 3.60 1.93
C ALA A 30 3.66 2.23 2.23
N LEU A 31 4.94 2.05 1.93
CA LEU A 31 5.69 0.84 2.26
C LEU A 31 5.77 0.59 3.77
N GLU A 32 6.17 1.58 4.56
CA GLU A 32 6.28 1.42 6.01
C GLU A 32 4.91 1.17 6.67
N ARG A 33 3.84 1.81 6.19
CA ARG A 33 2.47 1.57 6.67
C ARG A 33 1.99 0.16 6.35
N VAL A 34 2.15 -0.28 5.10
CA VAL A 34 1.78 -1.64 4.71
C VAL A 34 2.54 -2.64 5.56
N LYS A 35 3.85 -2.46 5.75
CA LYS A 35 4.69 -3.31 6.62
C LYS A 35 4.16 -3.41 8.05
N THR A 36 3.63 -2.32 8.62
CA THR A 36 3.05 -2.31 9.97
C THR A 36 1.63 -2.88 10.05
N CYS A 37 0.84 -2.76 8.97
CA CYS A 37 -0.58 -3.13 8.98
C CYS A 37 -0.85 -4.52 8.40
N SER A 38 -0.01 -5.03 7.50
CA SER A 38 -0.31 -6.23 6.70
C SER A 38 0.93 -6.87 6.08
N TRP A 39 0.85 -8.16 5.76
CA TRP A 39 1.94 -8.88 5.12
C TRP A 39 1.43 -9.90 4.09
N TRP A 40 2.00 -9.85 2.88
CA TRP A 40 1.75 -10.81 1.81
C TRP A 40 2.97 -10.96 0.88
N PRO A 41 3.13 -12.07 0.16
CA PRO A 41 4.24 -12.23 -0.78
C PRO A 41 4.19 -11.18 -1.89
N ASN A 42 5.32 -10.54 -2.17
CA ASN A 42 5.48 -9.44 -3.14
C ASN A 42 4.80 -8.10 -2.78
N TRP A 43 4.40 -7.90 -1.52
CA TRP A 43 3.74 -6.66 -1.09
C TRP A 43 4.47 -5.37 -1.46
N LYS A 44 5.80 -5.35 -1.39
CA LYS A 44 6.60 -4.18 -1.81
C LYS A 44 6.41 -3.84 -3.28
N LYS A 45 6.31 -4.86 -4.13
CA LYS A 45 6.11 -4.71 -5.57
C LYS A 45 4.70 -4.19 -5.85
N ASP A 46 3.69 -4.76 -5.19
CA ASP A 46 2.30 -4.29 -5.31
C ASP A 46 2.15 -2.82 -4.86
N VAL A 47 2.84 -2.41 -3.78
CA VAL A 47 2.86 -1.00 -3.32
C VAL A 47 3.50 -0.07 -4.34
N ALA A 48 4.68 -0.43 -4.86
CA ALA A 48 5.38 0.37 -5.85
C ALA A 48 4.61 0.47 -7.18
N GLU A 49 3.99 -0.62 -7.63
CA GLU A 49 3.11 -0.61 -8.82
C GLU A 49 1.89 0.28 -8.58
N TYR A 50 1.25 0.19 -7.40
CA TYR A 50 0.13 1.04 -7.04
C TYR A 50 0.50 2.53 -7.01
N CYS A 51 1.63 2.88 -6.39
CA CYS A 51 2.13 4.24 -6.33
C CYS A 51 2.48 4.81 -7.72
N GLN A 52 2.98 3.98 -8.64
CA GLN A 52 3.23 4.37 -10.04
C GLN A 52 1.94 4.58 -10.84
N THR A 53 0.86 3.87 -10.51
CA THR A 53 -0.45 4.05 -11.16
C THR A 53 -1.23 5.26 -10.63
N CYS A 54 -0.89 5.74 -9.44
CA CYS A 54 -1.47 6.95 -8.88
C CYS A 54 -0.73 8.19 -9.46
N LYS A 55 -1.39 8.92 -10.35
CA LYS A 55 -0.92 10.22 -10.89
C LYS A 55 -1.57 11.38 -10.16
#